data_AF-K6YRB7-F1
#
_entry.id   AF-K6YRB7-F1
#
_cell.length_a   1.000
_cell.length_b   1.000
_cell.length_c   1.000
_cell.angle_alpha   90.00
_cell.angle_beta   90.00
_cell.angle_gamma   90.00
#
_symmetry.space_group_name_H-M   'P 1'
#
loop_
_entity.id
_entity.type
_entity.pdbx_description
1 polymer ?
#
loop_
_entity_poly.entity_id
_entity_poly.type
_entity_poly.pdbx_seq_one_letter_code
_entity_poly.pdbx_strand_id
1 'polypeptide(L)'
;MIIMLTTFVATELSAALPPSSGVNKQPMRQTGGEKVNKNLDLGSFLTIYVEKQSPKFTILWNDKFDQQFSDWELAPTQERHFESLNVVNGTTNSRADYQSSQHTLNRSYQVQRFAPNEAQVESFKAGFIETILSAGVILVDSAVLIRKTAVNSSSDSPLYDLDSKEIETTAFQDNTDYLLEVLFVPSSDHPVGFEPYAEIKSVHTGQVIAKVKSEINYNLTKTSWIATNDGFAKVNNVLAPPTYAEMGQELANATISKLLSRWKGK
;
A
#
# COMPACT_ATOMS: atom_id res chain seq x y z
N MET A 1 3.12 73.52 -66.91
CA MET A 1 2.24 73.28 -68.07
C MET A 1 2.08 71.78 -68.24
N ILE A 2 0.86 71.31 -68.01
CA ILE A 2 0.26 69.99 -68.31
C ILE A 2 0.90 68.75 -67.64
N ILE A 3 0.25 68.34 -66.55
CA ILE A 3 0.27 67.00 -65.95
C ILE A 3 -0.77 66.16 -66.73
N MET A 4 -0.35 65.03 -67.31
CA MET A 4 -1.25 64.05 -67.94
C MET A 4 -1.51 62.91 -66.94
N LEU A 5 -2.78 62.77 -66.59
CA LEU A 5 -3.35 61.80 -65.67
C LEU A 5 -3.68 60.52 -66.45
N THR A 6 -3.08 59.38 -66.10
CA THR A 6 -3.43 58.07 -66.67
C THR A 6 -4.45 57.37 -65.77
N THR A 7 -5.65 57.19 -66.30
CA THR A 7 -6.78 56.47 -65.71
C THR A 7 -6.59 54.96 -65.88
N PHE A 8 -6.59 54.20 -64.79
CA PHE A 8 -6.77 52.74 -64.81
C PHE A 8 -8.21 52.42 -64.42
N VAL A 9 -8.94 51.73 -65.30
CA VAL A 9 -10.26 51.16 -65.03
C VAL A 9 -10.04 49.77 -64.44
N ALA A 10 -10.54 49.54 -63.23
CA ALA A 10 -10.57 48.22 -62.60
C ALA A 10 -11.89 47.51 -62.99
N THR A 11 -11.77 46.34 -63.61
CA THR A 11 -12.91 45.46 -63.89
C THR A 11 -13.17 44.61 -62.66
N GLU A 12 -14.32 44.83 -62.00
CA GLU A 12 -14.81 43.97 -60.93
C GLU A 12 -15.33 42.65 -61.50
N LEU A 13 -14.74 41.53 -61.08
CA LEU A 13 -15.31 40.21 -61.30
C LEU A 13 -16.04 39.78 -60.01
N SER A 14 -17.35 39.98 -60.03
CA SER A 14 -18.29 39.50 -59.01
C SER A 14 -18.37 37.98 -59.04
N ALA A 15 -17.79 37.31 -58.03
CA ALA A 15 -18.04 35.91 -57.74
C ALA A 15 -18.96 35.83 -56.50
N ALA A 16 -20.20 35.39 -56.74
CA ALA A 16 -21.23 35.23 -55.73
C ALA A 16 -20.84 34.17 -54.67
N LEU A 17 -20.98 34.55 -53.40
CA LEU A 17 -20.91 33.67 -52.24
C LEU A 17 -22.15 32.75 -52.21
N PRO A 18 -22.03 31.44 -51.91
CA PRO A 18 -23.17 30.63 -51.54
C PRO A 18 -23.64 30.95 -50.09
N PRO A 19 -24.94 30.77 -49.79
CA PRO A 19 -25.55 31.24 -48.55
C PRO A 19 -25.04 30.50 -47.31
N SER A 20 -24.88 31.24 -46.22
CA SER A 20 -24.57 30.70 -44.90
C SER A 20 -25.76 29.90 -44.36
N SER A 21 -25.72 28.59 -44.54
CA SER A 21 -26.59 27.66 -43.81
C SER A 21 -26.12 27.62 -42.36
N GLY A 22 -26.83 28.32 -41.49
CA GLY A 22 -26.64 28.26 -40.04
C GLY A 22 -26.83 26.84 -39.54
N VAL A 23 -25.72 26.13 -39.31
CA VAL A 23 -25.73 24.96 -38.43
C VAL A 23 -25.40 25.50 -37.04
N ASN A 24 -26.47 25.70 -36.26
CA ASN A 24 -26.40 25.83 -34.82
C ASN A 24 -25.76 24.54 -34.27
N LYS A 25 -24.43 24.52 -34.18
CA LYS A 25 -23.68 23.46 -33.50
C LYS A 25 -23.90 23.67 -32.01
N GLN A 26 -25.02 23.14 -31.51
CA GLN A 26 -25.09 22.80 -30.10
C GLN A 26 -23.85 21.94 -29.80
N PRO A 27 -23.02 22.30 -28.81
CA PRO A 27 -21.96 21.39 -28.39
C PRO A 27 -22.65 20.13 -27.88
N MET A 28 -22.53 19.04 -28.65
CA MET A 28 -22.89 17.72 -28.17
C MET A 28 -22.09 17.52 -26.89
N ARG A 29 -22.83 17.52 -25.78
CA ARG A 29 -22.35 17.20 -24.44
C ARG A 29 -21.59 15.90 -24.59
N GLN A 30 -20.26 15.97 -24.53
CA GLN A 30 -19.42 14.80 -24.41
C GLN A 30 -19.88 14.13 -23.13
N THR A 31 -20.73 13.12 -23.24
CA THR A 31 -20.86 12.07 -22.23
C THR A 31 -19.50 11.39 -22.25
N GLY A 32 -18.58 11.98 -21.47
CA GLY A 32 -17.32 11.36 -21.14
C GLY A 32 -17.65 9.94 -20.73
N GLY A 33 -17.02 8.99 -21.41
CA GLY A 33 -17.13 7.57 -21.08
C GLY A 33 -16.94 7.47 -19.58
N GLU A 34 -18.04 7.16 -18.92
CA GLU A 34 -18.14 6.97 -17.49
C GLU A 34 -17.02 5.99 -17.15
N LYS A 35 -16.00 6.48 -16.45
CA LYS A 35 -15.17 5.58 -15.66
C LYS A 35 -16.20 4.74 -14.93
N VAL A 36 -16.20 3.42 -15.10
CA VAL A 36 -16.84 2.54 -14.12
C VAL A 36 -15.98 2.65 -12.86
N ASN A 37 -15.93 3.86 -12.29
CA ASN A 37 -15.87 4.05 -10.87
C ASN A 37 -17.12 3.31 -10.42
N LYS A 38 -16.97 2.10 -9.87
CA LYS A 38 -17.81 1.77 -8.72
C LYS A 38 -17.65 3.00 -7.82
N ASN A 39 -18.62 3.92 -7.84
CA ASN A 39 -18.53 5.16 -7.07
C ASN A 39 -18.36 4.69 -5.64
N LEU A 40 -17.14 4.83 -5.13
CA LEU A 40 -16.84 4.46 -3.77
C LEU A 40 -17.71 5.37 -2.92
N ASP A 41 -18.73 4.79 -2.29
CA ASP A 41 -19.65 5.54 -1.47
C ASP A 41 -19.00 5.80 -0.11
N LEU A 42 -18.05 6.75 -0.12
CA LEU A 42 -17.31 7.18 1.05
C LEU A 42 -18.25 7.72 2.14
N GLY A 43 -19.39 8.32 1.76
CA GLY A 43 -20.41 8.78 2.70
C GLY A 43 -21.08 7.64 3.45
N SER A 44 -21.53 6.60 2.73
CA SER A 44 -22.04 5.37 3.36
C SER A 44 -20.97 4.69 4.20
N PHE A 45 -19.73 4.63 3.70
CA PHE A 45 -18.64 4.00 4.44
C PHE A 45 -18.38 4.69 5.76
N LEU A 46 -18.22 6.01 5.76
CA LEU A 46 -17.96 6.78 6.97
C LEU A 46 -19.10 6.64 7.98
N THR A 47 -20.34 6.68 7.52
CA THR A 47 -21.52 6.48 8.38
C THR A 47 -21.46 5.14 9.09
N ILE A 48 -21.26 4.05 8.35
CA ILE A 48 -21.18 2.70 8.92
C ILE A 48 -19.91 2.53 9.77
N TYR A 49 -18.81 3.14 9.39
CA TYR A 49 -17.57 3.12 10.15
C TYR A 49 -17.77 3.72 11.55
N VAL A 50 -18.47 4.85 11.63
CA VAL A 50 -18.86 5.49 12.90
C VAL A 50 -19.85 4.61 13.67
N GLU A 51 -20.85 4.00 13.02
CA GLU A 51 -21.77 3.04 13.65
C GLU A 51 -21.04 1.82 14.24
N LYS A 52 -19.94 1.39 13.62
CA LYS A 52 -19.04 0.35 14.14
C LYS A 52 -18.05 0.86 15.21
N GLN A 53 -18.27 2.07 15.73
CA GLN A 53 -17.45 2.73 16.75
C GLN A 53 -16.03 3.11 16.28
N SER A 54 -15.87 3.36 14.98
CA SER A 54 -14.59 3.81 14.37
C SER A 54 -13.39 2.92 14.75
N PRO A 55 -13.43 1.62 14.41
CA PRO A 55 -12.40 0.67 14.81
C PRO A 55 -11.02 1.08 14.28
N LYS A 56 -9.98 0.87 15.08
CA LYS A 56 -8.59 1.24 14.78
C LYS A 56 -7.92 0.16 13.93
N PHE A 57 -7.23 0.59 12.87
CA PHE A 57 -6.49 -0.28 11.98
C PHE A 57 -4.99 -0.08 12.13
N THR A 58 -4.25 -1.18 12.20
CA THR A 58 -2.79 -1.18 12.10
C THR A 58 -2.38 -1.85 10.80
N ILE A 59 -1.51 -1.19 10.04
CA ILE A 59 -1.05 -1.71 8.75
C ILE A 59 0.27 -2.46 8.93
N LEU A 60 0.35 -3.67 8.39
CA LEU A 60 1.58 -4.43 8.25
C LEU A 60 2.00 -4.41 6.78
N TRP A 61 3.13 -3.76 6.49
CA TRP A 61 3.64 -3.59 5.14
C TRP A 61 4.57 -4.73 4.74
N ASN A 62 4.17 -5.47 3.72
CA ASN A 62 4.83 -6.65 3.21
C ASN A 62 5.20 -7.67 4.31
N ASP A 63 4.35 -7.79 5.32
CA ASP A 63 4.54 -8.67 6.46
C ASP A 63 3.20 -9.29 6.87
N LYS A 64 3.27 -10.43 7.55
CA LYS A 64 2.11 -11.13 8.11
C LYS A 64 2.30 -11.35 9.60
N PHE A 65 1.22 -11.23 10.35
CA PHE A 65 1.26 -11.41 11.80
C PHE A 65 1.66 -12.84 12.24
N ASP A 66 1.42 -13.85 11.40
CA ASP A 66 1.73 -15.26 11.70
C ASP A 66 3.20 -15.65 11.43
N GLN A 67 3.95 -14.85 10.67
CA GLN A 67 5.28 -15.24 10.17
C GLN A 67 6.41 -15.13 11.18
N GLN A 68 6.13 -14.62 12.37
CA GLN A 68 7.17 -14.34 13.35
C GLN A 68 7.19 -15.32 14.54
N PHE A 69 6.41 -16.41 14.52
CA PHE A 69 6.64 -17.58 15.37
C PHE A 69 7.87 -18.35 14.85
N SER A 70 9.04 -17.72 14.91
CA SER A 70 10.31 -18.40 14.74
C SER A 70 10.85 -18.72 16.12
N ASP A 71 11.07 -20.01 16.34
CA ASP A 71 11.61 -20.61 17.54
C ASP A 71 12.81 -19.84 18.08
N TRP A 72 12.72 -19.39 19.32
CA TRP A 72 13.89 -19.11 20.12
C TRP A 72 14.46 -20.48 20.47
N GLU A 73 15.26 -21.07 19.59
CA GLU A 73 16.14 -22.14 20.02
C GLU A 73 17.14 -21.52 21.00
N LEU A 74 16.85 -21.64 22.28
CA LEU A 74 17.89 -21.65 23.29
C LEU A 74 18.82 -22.78 22.90
N ALA A 75 19.88 -22.47 22.16
CA ALA A 75 21.03 -23.35 22.07
C ALA A 75 21.81 -23.12 23.36
N PRO A 76 21.70 -23.99 24.40
CA PRO A 76 22.58 -23.87 25.54
C PRO A 76 24.00 -24.17 25.06
N THR A 77 24.80 -23.14 24.77
CA THR A 77 26.24 -23.30 24.66
C THR A 77 26.79 -23.37 26.09
N GLN A 78 26.75 -24.57 26.70
CA GLN A 78 27.49 -24.82 27.92
C GLN A 78 28.98 -24.93 27.57
N GLU A 79 29.70 -23.81 27.59
CA GLU A 79 31.16 -23.86 27.64
C GLU A 79 31.60 -24.13 29.08
N ARG A 80 31.92 -25.40 29.37
CA ARG A 80 32.63 -25.77 30.59
C ARG A 80 34.11 -25.48 30.37
N HIS A 81 34.56 -24.30 30.79
CA HIS A 81 35.97 -23.97 30.81
C HIS A 81 36.62 -24.61 32.05
N PHE A 82 37.54 -25.56 31.83
CA PHE A 82 38.32 -26.18 32.89
C PHE A 82 39.67 -25.48 32.96
N GLU A 83 39.89 -24.63 33.97
CA GLU A 83 41.21 -24.10 34.24
C GLU A 83 41.80 -24.84 35.45
N SER A 84 42.67 -25.81 35.18
CA SER A 84 43.41 -26.50 36.24
C SER A 84 44.70 -25.75 36.55
N LEU A 85 44.74 -25.06 37.68
CA LEU A 85 45.98 -24.51 38.22
C LEU A 85 46.78 -25.63 38.92
N ASN A 86 47.83 -26.13 38.26
CA ASN A 86 48.79 -27.04 38.89
C ASN A 86 49.83 -26.22 39.67
N VAL A 87 49.63 -26.09 40.98
CA VAL A 87 50.64 -25.52 41.88
C VAL A 87 51.60 -26.63 42.30
N VAL A 88 52.79 -26.67 41.69
CA VAL A 88 53.87 -27.56 42.11
C VAL A 88 54.62 -26.92 43.27
N ASN A 89 54.10 -27.12 44.48
CA ASN A 89 54.85 -27.43 45.70
C ASN A 89 53.92 -27.31 46.92
N GLY A 90 53.58 -28.47 47.50
CA GLY A 90 53.15 -28.55 48.90
C GLY A 90 51.66 -28.28 49.18
N THR A 91 50.86 -29.32 48.91
CA THR A 91 49.62 -29.65 49.65
C THR A 91 48.45 -28.66 49.60
N THR A 92 47.74 -28.59 48.46
CA THR A 92 46.26 -28.54 48.38
C THR A 92 45.84 -28.47 46.91
N ASN A 93 45.12 -29.47 46.41
CA ASN A 93 44.46 -29.40 45.11
C ASN A 93 43.15 -28.64 45.27
N SER A 94 43.16 -27.34 44.96
CA SER A 94 41.92 -26.53 44.94
C SER A 94 41.40 -26.48 43.52
N ARG A 95 40.30 -27.18 43.26
CA ARG A 95 39.57 -27.12 41.99
C ARG A 95 38.48 -26.07 42.12
N ALA A 96 38.59 -24.97 41.38
CA ALA A 96 37.53 -23.99 41.25
C ALA A 96 36.76 -24.29 39.97
N ASP A 97 35.53 -24.80 40.11
CA ASP A 97 34.64 -25.01 38.97
C ASP A 97 33.87 -23.70 38.72
N TYR A 98 34.16 -23.03 37.60
CA TYR A 98 33.41 -21.84 37.16
C TYR A 98 32.48 -22.25 36.03
N GLN A 99 31.18 -22.26 36.29
CA GLN A 99 30.17 -22.55 35.28
C GLN A 99 29.63 -21.23 34.72
N SER A 100 30.08 -20.84 33.53
CA SER A 100 29.51 -19.72 32.79
C SER A 100 28.57 -20.24 31.73
N SER A 101 27.27 -20.01 31.90
CA SER A 101 26.28 -20.28 30.85
C SER A 101 26.21 -19.08 29.91
N GLN A 102 26.67 -19.24 28.67
CA GLN A 102 26.41 -18.26 27.61
C GLN A 102 25.22 -18.75 26.79
N HIS A 103 24.15 -17.94 26.75
CA HIS A 103 23.02 -18.18 25.87
C HIS A 103 23.27 -17.44 24.56
N THR A 104 23.51 -18.18 23.49
CA THR A 104 23.58 -17.59 22.15
C THR A 104 22.16 -17.51 21.61
N LEU A 105 21.62 -16.30 21.54
CA LEU A 105 20.31 -16.05 20.92
C LEU A 105 20.47 -16.12 19.39
N ASN A 106 20.11 -17.26 18.80
CA ASN A 106 20.09 -17.40 17.35
C ASN A 106 18.78 -16.82 16.81
N ARG A 107 18.84 -15.58 16.29
CA ARG A 107 17.73 -15.01 15.51
C ARG A 107 17.65 -15.75 14.18
N SER A 108 16.61 -16.55 13.96
CA SER A 108 16.34 -17.08 12.62
C SER A 108 16.07 -15.89 11.68
N TYR A 109 16.73 -15.94 10.53
CA TYR A 109 16.71 -14.86 9.56
C TYR A 109 15.29 -14.64 9.04
N GLN A 110 14.79 -13.41 9.21
CA GLN A 110 13.55 -12.97 8.57
C GLN A 110 13.64 -13.29 7.07
N VAL A 111 12.77 -14.16 6.56
CA VAL A 111 12.67 -14.39 5.12
C VAL A 111 12.20 -13.09 4.51
N GLN A 112 13.13 -12.33 3.93
CA GLN A 112 12.81 -11.07 3.28
C GLN A 112 11.90 -11.36 2.09
N ARG A 113 10.63 -10.95 2.22
CA ARG A 113 9.66 -11.07 1.13
C ARG A 113 10.10 -10.19 -0.03
N PHE A 114 9.81 -10.66 -1.25
CA PHE A 114 9.95 -9.83 -2.43
C PHE A 114 9.16 -8.53 -2.24
N ALA A 115 9.78 -7.41 -2.61
CA ALA A 115 9.14 -6.12 -2.68
C ALA A 115 9.63 -5.40 -3.94
N PRO A 116 8.82 -4.49 -4.51
CA PRO A 116 9.32 -3.48 -5.44
C PRO A 116 10.47 -2.69 -4.81
N ASN A 117 11.15 -1.86 -5.62
CA ASN A 117 12.19 -1.00 -5.03
C ASN A 117 11.59 0.02 -4.05
N GLU A 118 12.43 0.59 -3.18
CA GLU A 118 11.99 1.44 -2.09
C GLU A 118 11.14 2.63 -2.56
N ALA A 119 11.57 3.36 -3.59
CA ALA A 119 10.83 4.51 -4.12
C ALA A 119 9.43 4.13 -4.63
N GLN A 120 9.31 2.95 -5.24
CA GLN A 120 8.05 2.39 -5.71
C GLN A 120 7.14 2.00 -4.55
N VAL A 121 7.69 1.36 -3.52
CA VAL A 121 6.96 0.99 -2.31
C VAL A 121 6.46 2.23 -1.58
N GLU A 122 7.28 3.26 -1.43
CA GLU A 122 6.88 4.50 -0.77
C GLU A 122 5.79 5.25 -1.56
N SER A 123 5.91 5.30 -2.89
CA SER A 123 4.84 5.86 -3.73
C SER A 123 3.53 5.09 -3.59
N PHE A 124 3.59 3.76 -3.54
CA PHE A 124 2.42 2.91 -3.30
C PHE A 124 1.79 3.18 -1.92
N LYS A 125 2.62 3.19 -0.86
CA LYS A 125 2.17 3.45 0.51
C LYS A 125 1.48 4.80 0.62
N ALA A 126 2.05 5.86 0.02
CA ALA A 126 1.47 7.19 0.03
C ALA A 126 0.05 7.16 -0.57
N GLY A 127 -0.12 6.62 -1.78
CA GLY A 127 -1.44 6.52 -2.42
C GLY A 127 -2.45 5.71 -1.62
N PHE A 128 -2.01 4.61 -1.00
CA PHE A 128 -2.86 3.77 -0.14
C PHE A 128 -3.27 4.48 1.15
N ILE A 129 -2.30 5.01 1.90
CA ILE A 129 -2.53 5.67 3.20
C ILE A 129 -3.40 6.91 3.01
N GLU A 130 -3.09 7.77 2.04
CA GLU A 130 -3.88 8.98 1.76
C GLU A 130 -5.35 8.63 1.48
N THR A 131 -5.59 7.57 0.69
CA THR A 131 -6.94 7.12 0.36
C THR A 131 -7.67 6.60 1.60
N ILE A 132 -7.03 5.75 2.41
CA ILE A 132 -7.61 5.21 3.64
C ILE A 132 -7.93 6.33 4.65
N LEU A 133 -7.00 7.27 4.85
CA LEU A 133 -7.20 8.41 5.74
C LEU A 133 -8.31 9.35 5.23
N SER A 134 -8.40 9.56 3.91
CA SER A 134 -9.47 10.38 3.31
C SER A 134 -10.87 9.79 3.53
N ALA A 135 -10.96 8.47 3.72
CA ALA A 135 -12.19 7.78 4.08
C ALA A 135 -12.56 7.88 5.57
N GLY A 136 -11.73 8.57 6.38
CA GLY A 136 -11.93 8.78 7.82
C GLY A 136 -11.47 7.63 8.70
N VAL A 137 -10.73 6.65 8.15
CA VAL A 137 -10.22 5.50 8.92
C VAL A 137 -9.12 5.94 9.89
N ILE A 138 -9.21 5.48 11.13
CA ILE A 138 -8.16 5.67 12.14
C ILE A 138 -7.07 4.63 11.90
N LEU A 139 -5.91 5.10 11.45
CA LEU A 139 -4.70 4.30 11.31
C LEU A 139 -3.79 4.47 12.53
N VAL A 140 -3.20 3.38 12.98
CA VAL A 140 -2.20 3.36 14.03
C VAL A 140 -0.90 2.78 13.49
N ASP A 141 0.21 3.46 13.77
CA ASP A 141 1.54 3.04 13.34
C ASP A 141 2.05 1.89 14.23
N SER A 142 2.34 0.75 13.61
CA SER A 142 2.79 -0.46 14.31
C SER A 142 4.14 -0.26 15.01
N ALA A 143 5.08 0.45 14.40
CA ALA A 143 6.40 0.69 14.98
C ALA A 143 6.29 1.59 16.23
N VAL A 144 5.40 2.58 16.21
CA VAL A 144 5.12 3.42 17.38
C VAL A 144 4.45 2.62 18.49
N LEU A 145 3.47 1.77 18.17
CA LEU A 145 2.80 0.91 19.15
C LEU A 145 3.76 -0.06 19.84
N ILE A 146 4.57 -0.77 19.04
CA ILE A 146 5.54 -1.73 19.55
C ILE A 146 6.55 -1.03 20.45
N ARG A 147 7.09 0.13 20.03
CA ARG A 147 8.05 0.89 20.85
C ARG A 147 7.42 1.39 22.16
N LYS A 148 6.20 1.92 22.10
CA LYS A 148 5.47 2.38 23.30
C LYS A 148 5.27 1.23 24.28
N THR A 149 4.88 0.06 23.78
CA THR A 149 4.65 -1.14 24.59
C THR A 149 5.96 -1.65 25.18
N ALA A 150 7.02 -1.72 24.38
CA ALA A 150 8.35 -2.13 24.84
C ALA A 150 8.88 -1.27 25.99
N VAL A 151 8.72 0.06 25.89
CA VAL A 151 9.11 0.99 26.95
C VAL A 151 8.35 0.71 28.24
N ASN A 152 7.02 0.51 28.16
CA ASN A 152 6.20 0.21 29.32
C ASN A 152 6.50 -1.17 29.93
N SER A 153 6.85 -2.18 29.13
CA SER A 153 7.22 -3.50 29.65
C SER A 153 8.61 -3.49 30.32
N SER A 154 9.51 -2.62 29.87
CA SER A 154 10.87 -2.50 30.41
C SER A 154 10.96 -1.82 31.78
N SER A 155 9.91 -1.11 32.22
CA SER A 155 9.88 -0.53 33.57
C SER A 155 9.64 -1.58 34.66
N ASP A 156 9.03 -2.71 34.30
CA ASP A 156 8.52 -3.70 35.25
C ASP A 156 9.36 -4.98 35.29
N SER A 157 10.19 -5.24 34.26
CA SER A 157 11.07 -6.42 34.16
C SER A 157 12.50 -6.05 33.75
N PRO A 158 13.54 -6.76 34.26
CA PRO A 158 14.90 -6.62 33.78
C PRO A 158 14.96 -6.85 32.25
N LEU A 159 15.76 -6.04 31.55
CA LEU A 159 15.92 -5.99 30.08
C LEU A 159 16.22 -7.33 29.37
N TYR A 160 16.44 -8.41 30.11
CA TYR A 160 16.85 -9.72 29.60
C TYR A 160 15.67 -10.68 29.31
N ASP A 161 14.43 -10.34 29.70
CA ASP A 161 13.25 -11.22 29.58
C ASP A 161 12.17 -10.71 28.59
N LEU A 162 12.42 -9.64 27.85
CA LEU A 162 11.41 -9.08 26.94
C LEU A 162 11.31 -9.89 25.64
N ASP A 163 10.30 -10.77 25.56
CA ASP A 163 9.93 -11.40 24.31
C ASP A 163 9.31 -10.38 23.35
N SER A 164 10.03 -10.07 22.27
CA SER A 164 9.56 -9.20 21.19
C SER A 164 8.18 -9.58 20.62
N LYS A 165 7.81 -10.87 20.65
CA LYS A 165 6.49 -11.35 20.22
C LYS A 165 5.40 -11.00 21.22
N GLU A 166 5.69 -11.16 22.50
CA GLU A 166 4.77 -10.77 23.57
C GLU A 166 4.51 -9.28 23.51
N ILE A 167 5.57 -8.46 23.33
CA ILE A 167 5.45 -7.01 23.15
C ILE A 167 4.58 -6.68 21.93
N GLU A 168 4.84 -7.29 20.78
CA GLU A 168 4.07 -7.02 19.56
C GLU A 168 2.61 -7.45 19.69
N THR A 169 2.37 -8.64 20.24
CA THR A 169 1.03 -9.17 20.47
C THR A 169 0.24 -8.29 21.43
N THR A 170 0.86 -7.90 22.55
CA THR A 170 0.28 -6.97 23.54
C THR A 170 -0.01 -5.62 22.90
N ALA A 171 0.94 -5.09 22.12
CA ALA A 171 0.79 -3.81 21.44
C ALA A 171 -0.44 -3.79 20.53
N PHE A 172 -0.68 -4.87 19.78
CA PHE A 172 -1.85 -4.98 18.91
C PHE A 172 -3.14 -5.26 19.70
N GLN A 173 -3.13 -6.16 20.68
CA GLN A 173 -4.30 -6.46 21.51
C GLN A 173 -4.88 -5.22 22.19
N ASP A 174 -4.01 -4.34 22.69
CA ASP A 174 -4.44 -3.17 23.47
C ASP A 174 -4.83 -1.97 22.61
N ASN A 175 -4.32 -1.87 21.38
CA ASN A 175 -4.39 -0.63 20.59
C ASN A 175 -4.97 -0.79 19.18
N THR A 176 -5.26 -2.03 18.74
CA THR A 176 -5.69 -2.34 17.37
C THR A 176 -6.93 -3.22 17.37
N ASP A 177 -7.95 -2.83 16.61
CA ASP A 177 -9.13 -3.68 16.40
C ASP A 177 -8.95 -4.61 15.19
N TYR A 178 -8.30 -4.08 14.14
CA TYR A 178 -8.03 -4.78 12.90
C TYR A 178 -6.57 -4.67 12.45
N LEU A 179 -5.98 -5.80 12.07
CA LEU A 179 -4.73 -5.84 11.32
C LEU A 179 -5.02 -5.81 9.84
N LEU A 180 -4.38 -4.90 9.12
CA LEU A 180 -4.43 -4.77 7.67
C LEU A 180 -3.07 -5.15 7.10
N GLU A 181 -2.96 -6.40 6.65
CA GLU A 181 -1.75 -6.93 6.02
C GLU A 181 -1.76 -6.57 4.53
N VAL A 182 -0.79 -5.76 4.09
CA VAL A 182 -0.63 -5.40 2.68
C VAL A 182 0.61 -6.08 2.14
N LEU A 183 0.45 -6.98 1.19
CA LEU A 183 1.51 -7.85 0.66
C LEU A 183 1.77 -7.56 -0.81
N PHE A 184 3.04 -7.65 -1.22
CA PHE A 184 3.43 -7.63 -2.62
C PHE A 184 3.75 -9.06 -3.07
N VAL A 185 3.02 -9.56 -4.06
CA VAL A 185 3.23 -10.91 -4.60
C VAL A 185 3.83 -10.79 -5.99
N PRO A 186 5.01 -11.37 -6.28
CA PRO A 186 5.56 -11.39 -7.62
C PRO A 186 4.56 -11.95 -8.64
N SER A 187 4.43 -11.31 -9.79
CA SER A 187 3.57 -11.79 -10.87
C SER A 187 4.14 -11.41 -12.23
N SER A 188 4.34 -12.41 -13.10
CA SER A 188 4.74 -12.21 -14.50
C SER A 188 3.63 -11.61 -15.35
N ASP A 189 2.38 -11.74 -14.89
CA ASP A 189 1.20 -11.38 -15.66
C ASP A 189 0.77 -9.92 -15.41
N HIS A 190 1.36 -9.28 -14.39
CA HIS A 190 1.15 -7.87 -14.10
C HIS A 190 2.22 -6.99 -14.75
N PRO A 191 1.85 -5.88 -15.43
CA PRO A 191 2.80 -4.99 -16.11
C PRO A 191 3.89 -4.38 -15.22
N VAL A 192 3.64 -4.34 -13.91
CA VAL A 192 4.56 -3.79 -12.90
C VAL A 192 5.38 -4.86 -12.18
N GLY A 193 5.20 -6.14 -12.52
CA GLY A 193 5.96 -7.28 -11.98
C GLY A 193 5.47 -7.84 -10.64
N PHE A 194 4.39 -7.31 -10.08
CA PHE A 194 3.77 -7.79 -8.85
C PHE A 194 2.28 -7.47 -8.78
N GLU A 195 1.57 -8.21 -7.94
CA GLU A 195 0.17 -7.99 -7.57
C GLU A 195 0.12 -7.61 -6.08
N PRO A 196 -0.39 -6.41 -5.75
CA PRO A 196 -0.59 -6.03 -4.36
C PRO A 196 -1.90 -6.64 -3.83
N TYR A 197 -1.87 -7.10 -2.58
CA TYR A 197 -2.96 -7.77 -1.91
C TYR A 197 -3.14 -7.22 -0.50
N ALA A 198 -4.39 -7.08 -0.05
CA ALA A 198 -4.74 -6.67 1.30
C ALA A 198 -5.58 -7.73 2.02
N GLU A 199 -5.25 -8.03 3.27
CA GLU A 199 -6.02 -8.90 4.14
C GLU A 199 -6.32 -8.21 5.47
N ILE A 200 -7.58 -8.26 5.88
CA ILE A 200 -8.04 -7.66 7.13
C ILE A 200 -8.38 -8.78 8.11
N LYS A 201 -7.77 -8.72 9.29
CA LYS A 201 -7.99 -9.67 10.38
C LYS A 201 -8.44 -8.94 11.63
N SER A 202 -9.42 -9.49 12.35
CA SER A 202 -9.79 -9.00 13.68
C SER A 202 -8.78 -9.48 14.71
N VAL A 203 -8.23 -8.56 15.48
CA VAL A 203 -7.29 -8.88 16.58
C VAL A 203 -8.01 -9.66 17.67
N HIS A 204 -9.22 -9.21 18.05
CA HIS A 204 -9.99 -9.79 19.17
C HIS A 204 -10.55 -11.19 18.89
N THR A 205 -10.79 -11.55 17.64
CA THR A 205 -11.48 -12.81 17.28
C THR A 205 -10.64 -13.75 16.41
N GLY A 206 -9.50 -13.29 15.90
CA GLY A 206 -8.69 -14.03 14.91
C GLY A 206 -9.38 -14.21 13.55
N GLN A 207 -10.56 -13.63 13.33
CA GLN A 207 -11.31 -13.82 12.09
C GLN A 207 -10.71 -13.03 10.93
N VAL A 208 -10.60 -13.66 9.77
CA VAL A 208 -10.38 -12.96 8.50
C VAL A 208 -11.68 -12.27 8.10
N ILE A 209 -11.64 -10.93 8.06
CA ILE A 209 -12.80 -10.08 7.75
C ILE A 209 -12.95 -9.90 6.24
N ALA A 210 -11.83 -9.65 5.56
CA ALA A 210 -11.80 -9.39 4.13
C ALA A 210 -10.45 -9.79 3.53
N LYS A 211 -10.50 -10.21 2.26
CA LYS A 211 -9.35 -10.44 1.40
C LYS A 211 -9.60 -9.67 0.10
N VAL A 212 -8.62 -8.87 -0.32
CA VAL A 212 -8.78 -7.89 -1.38
C VAL A 212 -7.57 -7.93 -2.28
N LYS A 213 -7.82 -8.08 -3.58
CA LYS A 213 -6.83 -7.94 -4.63
C LYS A 213 -7.11 -6.64 -5.37
N SER A 214 -6.07 -6.03 -5.91
CA SER A 214 -6.23 -4.88 -6.81
C SER A 214 -7.05 -5.29 -8.05
N GLU A 215 -8.09 -4.53 -8.38
CA GLU A 215 -8.93 -4.72 -9.60
C GLU A 215 -8.45 -3.83 -10.76
N ILE A 216 -7.21 -3.31 -10.71
CA ILE A 216 -6.70 -2.42 -11.75
C ILE A 216 -6.81 -3.05 -13.13
N ASN A 217 -7.49 -2.34 -14.02
CA ASN A 217 -7.57 -2.69 -15.41
C ASN A 217 -6.29 -2.24 -16.13
N TYR A 218 -5.41 -3.20 -16.40
CA TYR A 218 -4.18 -2.99 -17.16
C TYR A 218 -4.39 -3.00 -18.69
N ASN A 219 -5.62 -2.84 -19.18
CA ASN A 219 -5.83 -2.64 -20.61
C ASN A 219 -5.28 -1.27 -21.02
N LEU A 220 -4.01 -1.29 -21.43
CA LEU A 220 -3.27 -0.12 -21.89
C LEU A 220 -3.70 0.32 -23.30
N THR A 221 -4.73 -0.29 -23.89
CA THR A 221 -5.23 0.12 -25.20
C THR A 221 -6.63 0.70 -25.07
N LYS A 222 -6.75 1.99 -25.33
CA LYS A 222 -8.03 2.68 -25.40
C LYS A 222 -8.31 3.08 -26.83
N THR A 223 -9.35 2.49 -27.40
CA THR A 223 -9.93 2.98 -28.65
C THR A 223 -10.72 4.25 -28.39
N SER A 224 -10.41 5.31 -29.13
CA SER A 224 -11.20 6.56 -29.18
C SER A 224 -11.47 6.96 -30.62
N TRP A 225 -12.54 7.72 -30.84
CA TRP A 225 -12.81 8.35 -32.13
C TRP A 225 -12.34 9.80 -32.09
N ILE A 226 -11.53 10.21 -33.06
CA ILE A 226 -11.16 11.62 -33.25
C ILE A 226 -11.84 12.15 -34.50
N ALA A 227 -12.26 13.41 -34.47
CA ALA A 227 -12.74 14.10 -35.66
C ALA A 227 -11.53 14.52 -36.53
N THR A 228 -11.57 14.19 -37.81
CA THR A 228 -10.62 14.58 -38.84
C THR A 228 -11.33 15.35 -39.95
N ASN A 229 -10.58 15.90 -40.90
CA ASN A 229 -11.17 16.58 -42.06
C ASN A 229 -12.02 15.64 -42.94
N ASP A 230 -11.81 14.32 -42.82
CA ASP A 230 -12.50 13.28 -43.59
C ASP A 230 -13.57 12.52 -42.77
N GLY A 231 -13.96 13.04 -41.61
CA GLY A 231 -14.98 12.43 -40.75
C GLY A 231 -14.43 11.97 -39.40
N PHE A 232 -14.80 10.77 -38.94
CA PHE A 232 -14.31 10.22 -37.67
C PHE A 232 -13.33 9.09 -37.92
N ALA A 233 -12.12 9.21 -37.36
CA ALA A 233 -11.10 8.18 -37.41
C ALA A 233 -11.00 7.45 -36.07
N LYS A 234 -10.91 6.12 -36.13
CA LYS A 234 -10.66 5.27 -34.96
C LYS A 234 -9.18 5.32 -34.62
N VAL A 235 -8.84 5.75 -33.41
CA VAL A 235 -7.47 5.81 -32.91
C VAL A 235 -7.32 4.88 -31.72
N ASN A 236 -6.30 4.04 -31.75
CA ASN A 236 -5.90 3.23 -30.60
C ASN A 236 -4.83 3.99 -29.85
N ASN A 237 -5.18 4.52 -28.68
CA ASN A 237 -4.21 5.15 -27.79
C ASN A 237 -3.60 4.08 -26.89
N VAL A 238 -2.28 4.08 -26.80
CA VAL A 238 -1.55 3.34 -25.77
C VAL A 238 -1.53 4.21 -24.51
N LEU A 239 -2.19 3.75 -23.45
CA LEU A 239 -2.16 4.38 -22.13
C LEU A 239 -0.87 3.99 -21.43
N ALA A 240 -0.33 4.91 -20.63
CA ALA A 240 0.72 4.57 -19.69
C ALA A 240 0.20 3.56 -18.65
N PRO A 241 1.04 2.62 -18.16
CA PRO A 241 0.68 1.80 -17.02
C PRO A 241 0.38 2.68 -15.79
N PRO A 242 -0.48 2.22 -14.89
CA PRO A 242 -0.78 2.95 -13.67
C PRO A 242 0.48 3.13 -12.84
N THR A 243 0.59 4.30 -12.22
CA THR A 243 1.67 4.61 -11.28
C THR A 243 1.50 3.82 -9.98
N TYR A 244 2.59 3.69 -9.22
CA TYR A 244 2.55 3.01 -7.91
C TYR A 244 1.59 3.66 -6.93
N ALA A 245 1.51 5.00 -6.92
CA ALA A 245 0.51 5.72 -6.14
C ALA A 245 -0.93 5.37 -6.57
N GLU A 246 -1.23 5.33 -7.87
CA GLU A 246 -2.55 4.93 -8.37
C GLU A 246 -2.87 3.47 -8.00
N MET A 247 -1.87 2.58 -7.97
CA MET A 247 -2.03 1.21 -7.46
C MET A 247 -2.38 1.17 -5.98
N GLY A 248 -1.72 1.98 -5.16
CA GLY A 248 -2.05 2.12 -3.75
C GLY A 248 -3.47 2.64 -3.52
N GLN A 249 -3.85 3.69 -4.26
CA GLN A 249 -5.19 4.27 -4.20
C GLN A 249 -6.26 3.26 -4.58
N GLU A 250 -6.04 2.48 -5.65
CA GLU A 250 -7.02 1.50 -6.10
C GLU A 250 -7.18 0.37 -5.08
N LEU A 251 -6.08 -0.20 -4.54
CA LEU A 251 -6.19 -1.23 -3.52
C LEU A 251 -6.91 -0.71 -2.27
N ALA A 252 -6.65 0.54 -1.86
CA ALA A 252 -7.35 1.17 -0.74
C ALA A 252 -8.86 1.31 -1.03
N ASN A 253 -9.24 1.78 -2.23
CA ASN A 253 -10.63 1.89 -2.64
C ASN A 253 -11.35 0.53 -2.67
N ALA A 254 -10.68 -0.51 -3.19
CA ALA A 254 -11.18 -1.88 -3.17
C ALA A 254 -11.34 -2.40 -1.73
N THR A 255 -10.41 -2.05 -0.86
CA THR A 255 -10.42 -2.42 0.57
C THR A 255 -11.61 -1.80 1.30
N ILE A 256 -11.81 -0.50 1.15
CA ILE A 256 -12.94 0.25 1.72
C ILE A 256 -14.27 -0.32 1.17
N SER A 257 -14.36 -0.54 -0.14
CA SER A 257 -15.55 -1.12 -0.78
C SER A 257 -15.90 -2.50 -0.21
N LYS A 258 -14.90 -3.35 0.01
CA LYS A 258 -15.09 -4.69 0.54
C LYS A 258 -15.53 -4.66 2.01
N LEU A 259 -14.93 -3.80 2.82
CA LEU A 259 -15.34 -3.57 4.21
C LEU A 259 -16.79 -3.07 4.27
N LEU A 260 -17.14 -2.06 3.47
CA LEU A 260 -18.49 -1.53 3.39
C LEU A 260 -19.51 -2.62 3.08
N SER A 261 -19.22 -3.44 2.06
CA SER A 261 -20.08 -4.55 1.67
C SER A 261 -20.22 -5.59 2.79
N ARG A 262 -19.13 -5.88 3.50
CA ARG A 262 -19.10 -6.83 4.62
C ARG A 262 -19.89 -6.33 5.82
N TRP A 263 -19.88 -5.03 6.09
CA TRP A 263 -20.61 -4.42 7.20
C TRP A 263 -22.08 -4.17 6.90
N LYS A 264 -22.45 -3.91 5.64
CA LYS A 264 -23.86 -3.83 5.20
C LYS A 264 -24.55 -5.20 5.12
N GLY A 265 -23.80 -6.26 4.80
CA GLY A 265 -24.32 -7.62 4.61
C GLY A 265 -24.48 -8.45 5.89
N LYS A 266 -24.44 -7.81 7.06
CA LYS A 266 -24.73 -8.39 8.38
C LYS A 266 -25.86 -7.59 9.01
#